data_AF-A0A2W6BI09-F1
#
_entry.id   AF-A0A2W6BI09-F1
#
_cell.length_a   1.000
_cell.length_b   1.000
_cell.length_c   1.000
_cell.angle_alpha   90.00
_cell.angle_beta   90.00
_cell.angle_gamma   90.00
#
_symmetry.space_group_name_H-M   'P 1'
#
loop_
_entity.id
_entity.type
_entity.pdbx_description
1 polymer ?
#
loop_
_entity_poly.entity_id
_entity_poly.type
_entity_poly.pdbx_seq_one_letter_code
_entity_poly.pdbx_strand_id
1 'polypeptide(L)'
;MLVMLSAAPALAHVTVNPNSAPRGGNATVSFRVPNERDNAATVKLEIVLDSATVIPDASVRPIPGWDAAVTTRTLQKPIKTGHGESAQAVDRITWTATNGTKISAGQFQQFDVSFQQLPDTDTVVLKALQTYDDGSVVRWIDVHPDAENPAPQLHLTKTTSNHHDSKDPAAHGDESHSAEHSEGVSATSVVALVIAGAALLVGSAALWLSVRRRRSDQLVSES
;
A
#
# COMPACT_ATOMS: atom_id res chain seq x y z
N MET A 1 17.72 2.37 40.99
CA MET A 1 17.20 3.22 39.89
C MET A 1 16.48 2.30 38.92
N LEU A 2 15.16 2.17 39.07
CA LEU A 2 14.32 1.34 38.21
C LEU A 2 14.04 2.15 36.94
N VAL A 3 14.64 1.76 35.82
CA VAL A 3 14.32 2.35 34.51
C VAL A 3 13.01 1.71 34.05
N MET A 4 11.90 2.41 34.25
CA MET A 4 10.63 2.10 33.59
C MET A 4 10.82 2.45 32.10
N LEU A 5 11.17 1.45 31.28
CA LEU A 5 11.02 1.55 29.83
C LEU A 5 9.51 1.57 29.57
N SER A 6 8.94 2.75 29.36
CA SER A 6 7.60 2.87 28.79
C SER A 6 7.69 2.31 27.37
N ALA A 7 7.23 1.07 27.17
CA ALA A 7 6.95 0.58 25.83
C ALA A 7 5.94 1.56 25.21
N ALA A 8 6.33 2.23 24.11
CA ALA A 8 5.38 2.99 23.33
C ALA A 8 4.20 2.05 22.99
N PRO A 9 2.94 2.53 23.03
CA PRO A 9 1.83 1.72 22.59
C PRO A 9 2.15 1.24 21.18
N ALA A 10 2.27 -0.08 21.00
CA ALA A 10 2.43 -0.63 19.68
C ALA A 10 1.15 -0.27 18.91
N LEU A 11 1.26 0.62 17.91
CA LEU A 11 0.14 1.03 17.07
C LEU A 11 -0.47 -0.21 16.42
N ALA A 12 -1.61 -0.67 16.93
CA ALA A 12 -2.29 -1.85 16.42
C ALA A 12 -3.72 -1.54 15.92
N HIS A 13 -3.86 -0.34 15.37
CA HIS A 13 -5.01 0.02 14.55
C HIS A 13 -5.08 -0.83 13.28
N VAL A 14 -6.30 -1.10 12.82
CA VAL A 14 -6.51 -1.56 11.44
C VAL A 14 -6.07 -0.44 10.50
N THR A 15 -5.25 -0.79 9.50
CA THR A 15 -4.74 0.18 8.52
C THR A 15 -5.00 -0.30 7.10
N VAL A 16 -5.01 0.63 6.15
CA VAL A 16 -5.16 0.35 4.72
C VAL A 16 -3.89 0.79 3.98
N ASN A 17 -3.32 -0.08 3.14
CA ASN A 17 -2.09 0.18 2.40
C ASN A 17 -2.21 -0.22 0.92
N PRO A 18 -1.83 0.63 -0.04
CA PRO A 18 -1.54 2.05 0.16
C PRO A 18 -2.76 2.78 0.73
N ASN A 19 -2.52 3.85 1.48
CA ASN A 19 -3.58 4.72 2.00
C ASN A 19 -3.96 5.83 1.02
N SER A 20 -3.49 5.76 -0.23
CA SER A 20 -3.84 6.70 -1.29
C SER A 20 -4.10 6.00 -2.62
N ALA A 21 -5.08 6.50 -3.37
CA ALA A 21 -5.42 6.01 -4.71
C ALA A 21 -5.93 7.14 -5.63
N PRO A 22 -5.90 6.99 -6.96
CA PRO A 22 -6.47 7.99 -7.87
C PRO A 22 -8.01 8.04 -7.80
N ARG A 23 -8.60 9.24 -7.82
CA ARG A 23 -10.06 9.44 -7.98
C ARG A 23 -10.55 8.85 -9.29
N GLY A 24 -11.75 8.24 -9.26
CA GLY A 24 -12.36 7.62 -10.44
C GLY A 24 -11.66 6.35 -10.93
N GLY A 25 -10.47 6.03 -10.40
CA GLY A 25 -9.66 4.90 -10.81
C GLY A 25 -9.94 3.63 -10.03
N ASN A 26 -9.17 2.59 -10.35
CA ASN A 26 -9.18 1.33 -9.62
C ASN A 26 -8.00 1.31 -8.64
N ALA A 27 -8.15 0.63 -7.52
CA ALA A 27 -7.06 0.45 -6.57
C ALA A 27 -7.11 -0.90 -5.87
N THR A 28 -5.94 -1.53 -5.77
CA THR A 28 -5.73 -2.66 -4.87
C THR A 28 -5.15 -2.14 -3.56
N VAL A 29 -5.82 -2.43 -2.46
CA VAL A 29 -5.41 -2.09 -1.10
C VAL A 29 -5.37 -3.33 -0.22
N SER A 30 -4.57 -3.26 0.84
CA SER A 30 -4.42 -4.30 1.84
C SER A 30 -4.80 -3.76 3.21
N PHE A 31 -5.81 -4.37 3.83
CA PHE A 31 -6.16 -4.11 5.22
C PHE A 31 -5.24 -4.93 6.13
N ARG A 32 -4.36 -4.26 6.88
CA ARG A 32 -3.55 -4.91 7.90
C ARG A 32 -4.32 -4.89 9.22
N VAL A 33 -4.60 -6.08 9.76
CA VAL A 33 -5.37 -6.31 10.98
C VAL A 33 -4.51 -7.02 12.01
N PRO A 34 -3.98 -6.32 13.02
CA PRO A 34 -3.28 -6.93 14.14
C PRO A 34 -4.27 -7.44 15.20
N ASN A 35 -3.82 -8.37 16.04
CA ASN A 35 -4.54 -8.79 17.24
C ASN A 35 -3.85 -8.23 18.50
N GLU A 36 -4.56 -7.33 19.20
CA GLU A 36 -4.16 -6.68 20.45
C GLU A 36 -4.61 -7.42 21.73
N ARG A 37 -5.36 -8.51 21.61
CA ARG A 37 -5.88 -9.27 22.75
C ARG A 37 -4.93 -10.41 23.08
N ASP A 38 -4.49 -10.46 24.34
CA ASP A 38 -3.63 -11.54 24.84
C ASP A 38 -4.38 -12.87 25.03
N ASN A 39 -5.70 -12.81 25.20
CA ASN A 39 -6.55 -13.94 25.59
C ASN A 39 -7.69 -14.24 24.59
N ALA A 40 -7.68 -13.59 23.43
CA ALA A 40 -8.68 -13.81 22.39
C ALA A 40 -8.02 -13.73 21.01
N ALA A 41 -8.57 -14.43 20.02
CA ALA A 41 -8.06 -14.46 18.66
C ALA A 41 -9.06 -13.83 17.68
N THR A 42 -8.59 -13.04 16.71
CA THR A 42 -9.48 -12.50 15.67
C THR A 42 -9.89 -13.61 14.72
N VAL A 43 -11.21 -13.72 14.51
CA VAL A 43 -11.82 -14.75 13.66
C VAL A 43 -12.70 -14.18 12.56
N LYS A 44 -13.00 -12.88 12.58
CA LYS A 44 -13.73 -12.23 11.50
C LYS A 44 -13.34 -10.76 11.36
N LEU A 45 -13.23 -10.31 10.11
CA LEU A 45 -13.10 -8.91 9.72
C LEU A 45 -14.28 -8.54 8.82
N GLU A 46 -14.93 -7.42 9.10
CA GLU A 46 -15.91 -6.80 8.20
C GLU A 46 -15.44 -5.39 7.84
N ILE A 47 -15.35 -5.07 6.55
CA ILE A 47 -15.19 -3.71 6.04
C ILE A 47 -16.54 -3.23 5.54
N VAL A 48 -17.03 -2.14 6.11
CA VAL A 48 -18.36 -1.58 5.85
C VAL A 48 -18.20 -0.24 5.16
N LEU A 49 -18.85 -0.08 4.01
CA LEU A 49 -18.92 1.18 3.30
C LEU A 49 -20.16 1.95 3.77
N ASP A 50 -20.03 3.28 3.91
CA ASP A 50 -21.20 4.10 4.20
C ASP A 50 -22.11 4.22 2.97
N SER A 51 -23.36 4.66 3.19
CA SER A 51 -24.34 4.78 2.12
C SER A 51 -24.02 5.88 1.10
N ALA A 52 -23.13 6.82 1.45
CA ALA A 52 -22.67 7.89 0.58
C ALA A 52 -21.53 7.42 -0.35
N THR A 53 -20.74 6.44 0.07
CA THR A 53 -19.65 5.84 -0.69
C THR A 53 -20.23 4.89 -1.73
N VAL A 54 -20.03 5.25 -3.00
CA VAL A 54 -20.48 4.45 -4.13
C VAL A 54 -19.26 3.87 -4.82
N ILE A 55 -19.04 2.57 -4.62
CA ILE A 55 -18.05 1.76 -5.32
C ILE A 55 -18.84 0.62 -5.99
N PRO A 56 -18.90 0.54 -7.33
CA PRO A 56 -19.76 -0.41 -8.03
C PRO A 56 -19.37 -1.88 -7.79
N ASP A 57 -18.08 -2.15 -7.63
CA ASP A 57 -17.56 -3.50 -7.56
C ASP A 57 -16.27 -3.59 -6.74
N ALA A 58 -16.07 -4.74 -6.10
CA ALA A 58 -14.85 -5.08 -5.39
C ALA A 58 -14.58 -6.58 -5.50
N SER A 59 -13.31 -6.93 -5.68
CA SER A 59 -12.85 -8.32 -5.62
C SER A 59 -11.83 -8.49 -4.51
N VAL A 60 -11.80 -9.68 -3.91
CA VAL A 60 -10.91 -10.02 -2.79
C VAL A 60 -9.93 -11.09 -3.22
N ARG A 61 -8.70 -11.04 -2.70
CA ARG A 61 -7.74 -12.12 -2.91
C ARG A 61 -8.17 -13.34 -2.07
N PRO A 62 -8.20 -14.57 -2.63
CA PRO A 62 -8.40 -15.78 -1.83
C PRO A 62 -7.30 -15.94 -0.78
N ILE A 63 -7.68 -16.29 0.45
CA ILE A 63 -6.75 -16.51 1.56
C ILE A 63 -7.06 -17.90 2.14
N PRO A 64 -6.10 -18.85 2.15
CA PRO A 64 -6.30 -20.14 2.78
C PRO A 64 -6.77 -20.00 4.23
N GLY A 65 -7.80 -20.75 4.60
CA GLY A 65 -8.36 -20.69 5.96
C GLY A 65 -9.30 -19.50 6.22
N TRP A 66 -9.61 -18.68 5.22
CA TRP A 66 -10.61 -17.60 5.33
C TRP A 66 -11.61 -17.68 4.19
N ASP A 67 -12.90 -17.70 4.54
CA ASP A 67 -13.97 -17.49 3.58
C ASP A 67 -14.24 -16.00 3.42
N ALA A 68 -14.52 -15.55 2.20
CA ALA A 68 -14.67 -14.13 1.88
C ALA A 68 -15.95 -13.88 1.09
N ALA A 69 -16.74 -12.90 1.53
CA ALA A 69 -17.99 -12.51 0.90
C ALA A 69 -18.04 -10.99 0.66
N VAL A 70 -18.42 -10.60 -0.54
CA VAL A 70 -18.72 -9.21 -0.90
C VAL A 70 -20.23 -9.09 -1.08
N THR A 71 -20.88 -8.24 -0.29
CA THR A 71 -22.31 -7.94 -0.43
C THR A 71 -22.49 -6.56 -1.04
N THR A 72 -23.56 -6.41 -1.81
CA THR A 72 -23.91 -5.16 -2.48
C THR A 72 -25.24 -4.62 -1.97
N ARG A 73 -25.46 -3.33 -2.18
CA ARG A 73 -26.70 -2.60 -1.93
C ARG A 73 -27.20 -1.97 -3.22
N THR A 74 -28.53 -1.92 -3.34
CA THR A 74 -29.19 -1.27 -4.48
C THR A 74 -29.16 0.26 -4.32
N LEU A 75 -28.73 0.95 -5.37
CA LEU A 75 -28.75 2.40 -5.50
C LEU A 75 -30.11 2.88 -5.98
N GLN A 76 -30.54 4.06 -5.51
CA GLN A 76 -31.76 4.70 -6.01
C GLN A 76 -31.61 5.19 -7.46
N LYS A 77 -30.39 5.56 -7.86
CA LYS A 77 -30.06 6.01 -9.20
C LYS A 77 -28.95 5.11 -9.76
N PRO A 78 -29.14 4.49 -10.93
CA PRO A 78 -28.08 3.76 -11.60
C PRO A 78 -26.85 4.64 -11.86
N ILE A 79 -25.69 4.02 -11.85
CA ILE A 79 -24.40 4.62 -12.19
C ILE A 79 -23.84 3.98 -13.45
N LYS A 80 -23.03 4.72 -14.20
CA LYS A 80 -22.27 4.16 -15.31
C LYS A 80 -21.04 3.45 -14.76
N THR A 81 -20.78 2.27 -15.31
CA THR A 81 -19.60 1.45 -15.03
C THR A 81 -18.93 1.06 -16.35
N GLY A 82 -17.74 0.46 -16.27
CA GLY A 82 -17.08 -0.13 -17.45
C GLY A 82 -17.88 -1.24 -18.13
N HIS A 83 -18.89 -1.79 -17.46
CA HIS A 83 -19.75 -2.88 -17.96
C HIS A 83 -21.17 -2.40 -18.34
N GLY A 84 -21.42 -1.09 -18.34
CA GLY A 84 -22.75 -0.50 -18.58
C GLY A 84 -23.37 0.12 -17.33
N GLU A 85 -24.68 0.33 -17.33
CA GLU A 85 -25.39 0.85 -16.17
C GLU A 85 -25.52 -0.21 -15.06
N SER A 86 -25.22 0.17 -13.82
CA SER A 86 -25.39 -0.66 -12.64
C SER A 86 -26.14 0.11 -11.57
N ALA A 87 -27.11 -0.55 -10.93
CA ALA A 87 -27.77 -0.03 -9.73
C ALA A 87 -27.21 -0.66 -8.45
N GLN A 88 -26.00 -1.22 -8.48
CA GLN A 88 -25.37 -1.85 -7.32
C GLN A 88 -24.15 -1.08 -6.87
N ALA A 89 -23.92 -1.07 -5.55
CA ALA A 89 -22.67 -0.65 -4.95
C ALA A 89 -22.28 -1.63 -3.85
N VAL A 90 -20.98 -1.79 -3.60
CA VAL A 90 -20.45 -2.57 -2.48
C VAL A 90 -21.00 -1.99 -1.17
N ASP A 91 -21.50 -2.86 -0.32
CA ASP A 91 -22.00 -2.54 1.02
C ASP A 91 -21.01 -3.02 2.08
N ARG A 92 -20.58 -4.28 1.96
CA ARG A 92 -19.70 -4.92 2.93
C ARG A 92 -18.79 -5.94 2.28
N ILE A 93 -17.59 -6.06 2.84
CA ILE A 93 -16.67 -7.15 2.57
C ILE A 93 -16.37 -7.87 3.89
N THR A 94 -16.63 -9.16 3.95
CA THR A 94 -16.49 -9.96 5.17
C THR A 94 -15.49 -11.09 4.93
N TRP A 95 -14.52 -11.23 5.81
CA TRP A 95 -13.68 -12.42 5.92
C TRP A 95 -13.99 -13.14 7.22
N THR A 96 -14.28 -14.44 7.13
CA THR A 96 -14.55 -15.30 8.28
C THR A 96 -13.54 -16.44 8.31
N ALA A 97 -12.88 -16.63 9.43
CA ALA A 97 -11.91 -17.68 9.59
C ALA A 97 -12.58 -19.05 9.58
N THR A 98 -11.92 -20.03 8.95
CA THR A 98 -12.39 -21.40 8.78
C THR A 98 -11.29 -22.37 9.21
N ASN A 99 -11.67 -23.62 9.49
CA ASN A 99 -10.71 -24.70 9.76
C ASN A 99 -9.72 -24.40 10.89
N GLY A 100 -10.15 -23.70 11.94
CA GLY A 100 -9.31 -23.33 13.09
C GLY A 100 -8.31 -22.19 12.83
N THR A 101 -8.33 -21.60 11.63
CA THR A 101 -7.56 -20.39 11.32
C THR A 101 -7.99 -19.25 12.22
N LYS A 102 -7.05 -18.39 12.61
CA LYS A 102 -7.27 -17.20 13.43
C LYS A 102 -6.04 -16.31 13.43
N ILE A 103 -6.21 -15.05 13.79
CA ILE A 103 -5.08 -14.15 14.10
C ILE A 103 -4.85 -14.24 15.60
N SER A 104 -3.76 -14.88 16.03
CA SER A 104 -3.46 -15.05 17.47
C SER A 104 -2.84 -13.79 18.08
N ALA A 105 -2.76 -13.72 19.40
CA ALA A 105 -2.14 -12.60 20.12
C ALA A 105 -0.76 -12.24 19.54
N GLY A 106 -0.52 -10.95 19.30
CA GLY A 106 0.75 -10.45 18.75
C GLY A 106 0.97 -10.73 17.26
N GLN A 107 0.02 -11.37 16.56
CA GLN A 107 0.08 -11.58 15.11
C GLN A 107 -0.76 -10.54 14.36
N PHE A 108 -0.57 -10.49 13.04
CA PHE A 108 -1.41 -9.72 12.14
C PHE A 108 -1.73 -10.53 10.88
N GLN A 109 -2.81 -10.15 10.19
CA GLN A 109 -3.16 -10.66 8.87
C GLN A 109 -3.38 -9.49 7.92
N GLN A 110 -3.15 -9.74 6.63
CA GLN A 110 -3.47 -8.82 5.54
C GLN A 110 -4.64 -9.35 4.71
N PHE A 111 -5.61 -8.48 4.45
CA PHE A 111 -6.79 -8.76 3.64
C PHE A 111 -6.80 -7.82 2.43
N ASP A 112 -6.55 -8.39 1.25
CA ASP A 112 -6.36 -7.62 0.03
C ASP A 112 -7.68 -7.50 -0.75
N VAL A 113 -7.98 -6.27 -1.16
CA VAL A 113 -9.19 -5.90 -1.92
C VAL A 113 -8.78 -5.07 -3.13
N SER A 114 -9.35 -5.39 -4.28
CA SER A 114 -9.30 -4.56 -5.48
C SER A 114 -10.66 -3.87 -5.66
N PHE A 115 -10.70 -2.56 -5.39
CA PHE A 115 -11.87 -1.71 -5.61
C PHE A 115 -11.87 -1.16 -7.04
N GLN A 116 -13.04 -1.21 -7.69
CA GLN A 116 -13.23 -0.68 -9.04
C GLN A 116 -13.94 0.67 -8.99
N GLN A 117 -13.49 1.63 -9.80
CA GLN A 117 -14.14 2.94 -9.97
C GLN A 117 -14.40 3.64 -8.63
N LEU A 118 -13.31 3.98 -7.94
CA LEU A 118 -13.36 4.76 -6.70
C LEU A 118 -14.11 6.09 -6.92
N PRO A 119 -14.85 6.59 -5.91
CA PRO A 119 -15.64 7.80 -6.03
C PRO A 119 -14.79 9.05 -6.30
N ASP A 120 -15.39 10.08 -6.90
CA ASP A 120 -14.76 11.40 -7.05
C ASP A 120 -14.98 12.23 -5.77
N THR A 121 -14.31 11.82 -4.69
CA THR A 121 -14.26 12.50 -3.39
C THR A 121 -12.81 12.62 -2.93
N ASP A 122 -12.55 13.30 -1.82
CA ASP A 122 -11.20 13.46 -1.28
C ASP A 122 -10.75 12.24 -0.45
N THR A 123 -11.68 11.58 0.24
CA THR A 123 -11.39 10.47 1.14
C THR A 123 -12.56 9.48 1.15
N VAL A 124 -12.23 8.19 1.25
CA VAL A 124 -13.17 7.11 1.58
C VAL A 124 -12.86 6.60 2.97
N VAL A 125 -13.87 6.60 3.85
CA VAL A 125 -13.77 6.01 5.20
C VAL A 125 -14.16 4.55 5.13
N LEU A 126 -13.23 3.66 5.48
CA LEU A 126 -13.38 2.21 5.37
C LEU A 126 -13.58 1.63 6.78
N LYS A 127 -14.80 1.76 7.31
CA LYS A 127 -15.14 1.31 8.66
C LYS A 127 -14.84 -0.18 8.82
N ALA A 128 -14.15 -0.58 9.88
CA ALA A 128 -13.83 -1.98 10.12
C ALA A 128 -14.44 -2.50 11.44
N LEU A 129 -14.98 -3.71 11.40
CA LEU A 129 -15.42 -4.46 12.58
C LEU A 129 -14.54 -5.69 12.72
N GLN A 130 -13.85 -5.80 13.85
CA GLN A 130 -12.95 -6.91 14.16
C GLN A 130 -13.60 -7.75 15.25
N THR A 131 -13.96 -8.99 14.91
CA THR A 131 -14.62 -9.92 15.84
C THR A 131 -13.64 -10.97 16.33
N TYR A 132 -13.66 -11.22 17.63
CA TYR A 132 -12.83 -12.19 18.31
C TYR A 132 -13.59 -13.49 18.60
N ASP A 133 -12.85 -14.57 18.89
CA ASP A 133 -13.39 -15.89 19.22
C ASP A 133 -14.16 -15.93 20.55
N ASP A 134 -13.92 -14.96 21.45
CA ASP A 134 -14.72 -14.74 22.66
C ASP A 134 -16.05 -14.00 22.41
N GLY A 135 -16.34 -13.64 21.16
CA GLY A 135 -17.55 -12.94 20.74
C GLY A 135 -17.47 -11.41 20.87
N SER A 136 -16.39 -10.86 21.41
CA SER A 136 -16.18 -9.41 21.47
C SER A 136 -15.95 -8.82 20.07
N VAL A 137 -16.32 -7.54 19.91
CA VAL A 137 -16.18 -6.80 18.64
C VAL A 137 -15.57 -5.43 18.90
N VAL A 138 -14.40 -5.20 18.30
CA VAL A 138 -13.78 -3.87 18.23
C VAL A 138 -14.25 -3.17 16.96
N ARG A 139 -14.57 -1.88 17.08
CA ARG A 139 -15.18 -1.07 16.02
C ARG A 139 -14.23 0.06 15.62
N TRP A 140 -13.50 -0.13 14.53
CA TRP A 140 -12.62 0.86 13.92
C TRP A 140 -13.47 1.78 13.02
N ILE A 141 -14.22 2.68 13.65
CA ILE A 141 -15.26 3.50 12.98
C ILE A 141 -15.11 5.00 13.23
N ASP A 142 -14.14 5.40 14.05
CA ASP A 142 -13.93 6.81 14.40
C ASP A 142 -13.24 7.54 13.24
N VAL A 143 -13.75 8.72 12.88
CA VAL A 143 -13.25 9.48 11.71
C VAL A 143 -12.01 10.31 12.02
N HIS A 144 -11.72 10.55 13.30
CA HIS A 144 -10.53 11.28 13.72
C HIS A 144 -9.34 10.33 13.82
N PRO A 145 -8.17 10.66 13.21
CA PRO A 145 -7.02 9.77 13.19
C PRO A 145 -6.41 9.52 14.57
N ASP A 146 -6.58 10.46 15.51
CA ASP A 146 -6.09 10.37 16.89
C ASP A 146 -7.13 9.76 17.86
N ALA A 147 -8.26 9.27 17.34
CA ALA A 147 -9.23 8.55 18.16
C ALA A 147 -8.67 7.18 18.60
N GLU A 148 -9.32 6.56 19.58
CA GLU A 148 -8.94 5.24 20.09
C GLU A 148 -9.10 4.14 19.03
N ASN A 149 -10.18 4.20 18.23
CA ASN A 149 -10.46 3.20 17.19
C ASN A 149 -10.67 3.88 15.82
N PRO A 150 -9.61 4.49 15.25
CA PRO A 150 -9.75 5.23 14.00
C PRO A 150 -10.07 4.26 12.86
N ALA A 151 -11.06 4.63 12.05
CA ALA A 151 -11.35 3.91 10.82
C ALA A 151 -10.21 4.09 9.83
N PRO A 152 -9.81 3.02 9.10
CA PRO A 152 -8.92 3.15 7.95
C PRO A 152 -9.47 4.17 6.94
N GLN A 153 -8.59 5.03 6.42
CA GLN A 153 -8.95 6.05 5.43
C GLN A 153 -8.12 5.86 4.17
N LEU A 154 -8.82 5.87 3.02
CA LEU A 154 -8.19 5.88 1.71
C LEU A 154 -8.33 7.28 1.11
N HIS A 155 -7.21 7.98 0.97
CA HIS A 155 -7.17 9.31 0.39
C HIS A 155 -7.17 9.23 -1.13
N LEU A 156 -8.06 9.98 -1.77
CA LEU A 156 -8.21 9.94 -3.22
C LEU A 156 -7.59 11.18 -3.86
N THR A 157 -6.49 10.95 -4.58
CA THR A 157 -5.71 11.99 -5.25
C THR A 157 -6.29 12.29 -6.63
N LYS A 158 -6.26 13.55 -7.01
CA LYS A 158 -6.61 13.94 -8.38
C LYS A 158 -5.55 13.39 -9.32
N THR A 159 -5.96 12.66 -10.34
CA THR A 159 -5.06 12.30 -11.43
C THR A 159 -4.71 13.58 -12.18
N THR A 160 -3.46 14.03 -12.11
CA THR A 160 -2.95 15.02 -13.07
C THR A 160 -2.80 14.29 -14.40
N SER A 161 -3.85 14.29 -15.21
CA SER A 161 -3.78 13.82 -16.57
C SER A 161 -2.87 14.78 -17.33
N ASN A 162 -1.60 14.39 -17.51
CA ASN A 162 -0.71 15.01 -18.48
C ASN A 162 -1.27 14.67 -19.86
N HIS A 163 -2.27 15.45 -20.28
CA HIS A 163 -2.76 15.43 -21.65
C HIS A 163 -1.61 15.91 -22.53
N HIS A 164 -0.84 14.96 -23.07
CA HIS A 164 -0.13 15.20 -24.31
C HIS A 164 -1.20 15.33 -25.40
N ASP A 165 -1.78 16.54 -25.48
CA ASP A 165 -2.43 17.03 -26.68
C ASP A 165 -1.34 17.14 -27.76
N SER A 166 -1.03 16.03 -28.41
CA SER A 166 -0.27 16.03 -29.66
C SER A 166 -1.20 16.51 -30.75
N LYS A 167 -1.34 17.84 -30.85
CA LYS A 167 -2.06 18.53 -31.90
C LYS A 167 -1.09 18.89 -33.03
N ASP A 168 -1.17 18.10 -34.10
CA ASP A 168 -0.81 18.37 -35.51
C ASP A 168 0.67 18.58 -35.94
N PRO A 169 1.03 18.51 -37.25
CA PRO A 169 0.38 17.87 -38.41
C PRO A 169 1.36 16.96 -39.23
N ALA A 170 0.82 16.29 -40.25
CA ALA A 170 1.57 15.56 -41.26
C ALA A 170 2.47 16.46 -42.14
N ALA A 171 3.70 16.02 -42.42
CA ALA A 171 4.47 16.39 -43.62
C ALA A 171 5.58 15.37 -43.93
N HIS A 172 5.77 15.14 -45.23
CA HIS A 172 6.75 14.25 -45.87
C HIS A 172 8.22 14.61 -45.58
N GLY A 173 9.11 13.62 -45.66
CA GLY A 173 10.56 13.82 -45.79
C GLY A 173 11.35 12.52 -45.66
N ASP A 174 12.06 12.16 -46.73
CA ASP A 174 12.94 11.01 -46.90
C ASP A 174 14.32 11.22 -46.23
N GLU A 175 15.08 10.13 -46.15
CA GLU A 175 16.53 10.00 -45.94
C GLU A 175 17.13 9.90 -44.52
N SER A 176 17.64 8.67 -44.32
CA SER A 176 18.74 8.20 -43.47
C SER A 176 19.82 9.24 -43.09
N HIS A 177 20.12 9.37 -41.79
CA HIS A 177 21.48 9.58 -41.27
C HIS A 177 21.64 9.07 -39.84
N SER A 178 22.90 8.73 -39.56
CA SER A 178 23.48 8.02 -38.42
C SER A 178 23.15 8.52 -37.01
N ALA A 179 23.37 7.58 -36.08
CA ALA A 179 23.42 7.74 -34.64
C ALA A 179 24.16 8.99 -34.15
N GLU A 180 23.54 9.72 -33.22
CA GLU A 180 24.24 10.38 -32.11
C GLU A 180 23.37 10.35 -30.84
N HIS A 181 24.07 10.11 -29.74
CA HIS A 181 23.62 10.11 -28.35
C HIS A 181 23.13 11.51 -27.96
N SER A 182 21.98 11.61 -27.30
CA SER A 182 21.61 12.82 -26.56
C SER A 182 20.75 12.44 -25.35
N GLU A 183 21.43 12.21 -24.23
CA GLU A 183 20.80 12.20 -22.92
C GLU A 183 20.35 13.62 -22.55
N GLY A 184 19.04 13.83 -22.47
CA GLY A 184 18.44 15.05 -21.93
C GLY A 184 18.31 14.96 -20.40
N VAL A 185 19.43 15.05 -19.69
CA VAL A 185 19.46 15.14 -18.21
C VAL A 185 19.18 16.58 -17.80
N SER A 186 18.14 16.76 -16.97
CA SER A 186 17.74 18.07 -16.43
C SER A 186 18.84 18.71 -15.59
N ALA A 187 18.98 20.04 -15.70
CA ALA A 187 20.08 20.87 -15.20
C ALA A 187 20.30 20.94 -13.67
N THR A 188 19.68 20.05 -12.89
CA THR A 188 19.89 19.91 -11.44
C THR A 188 20.66 18.64 -11.05
N SER A 189 21.02 17.77 -12.00
CA SER A 189 21.64 16.46 -11.72
C SER A 189 23.16 16.39 -11.91
N VAL A 190 23.80 17.44 -12.46
CA VAL A 190 25.23 17.40 -12.86
C VAL A 190 26.21 17.77 -11.71
N VAL A 191 25.75 18.44 -10.65
CA VAL A 191 26.62 18.85 -9.53
C VAL A 191 26.77 17.73 -8.47
N ALA A 192 25.82 16.80 -8.36
CA ALA A 192 25.88 15.71 -7.37
C ALA A 192 26.74 14.51 -7.82
N LEU A 193 26.89 14.28 -9.12
CA LEU A 193 27.61 13.11 -9.66
C LEU A 193 29.15 13.26 -9.57
N VAL A 194 29.68 14.48 -9.65
CA VAL A 194 31.13 14.74 -9.59
C VAL A 194 31.70 14.54 -8.18
N ILE A 195 30.88 14.73 -7.13
CA ILE A 195 31.31 14.55 -5.73
C ILE A 195 31.28 13.07 -5.32
N ALA A 196 30.34 12.27 -5.85
CA ALA A 196 30.27 10.82 -5.57
C ALA A 196 31.37 10.00 -6.26
N GLY A 197 31.81 10.42 -7.45
CA GLY A 197 32.89 9.74 -8.20
C GLY A 197 34.28 9.85 -7.56
N ALA A 198 34.60 10.99 -6.93
CA ALA A 198 35.89 11.17 -6.27
C ALA A 198 36.06 10.36 -4.96
N ALA A 199 34.95 10.08 -4.25
CA ALA A 199 34.98 9.33 -3.00
C ALA A 199 35.19 7.81 -3.21
N LEU A 200 34.71 7.25 -4.32
CA LEU A 200 34.86 5.82 -4.65
C LEU A 200 36.29 5.44 -5.06
N LEU A 201 37.06 6.37 -5.64
CA LEU A 201 38.46 6.12 -6.02
C LEU A 201 39.43 6.15 -4.82
N VAL A 202 39.15 6.94 -3.79
CA VAL A 202 39.96 6.94 -2.54
C VAL A 202 39.65 5.72 -1.66
N GLY A 203 38.37 5.32 -1.57
CA GLY A 203 37.96 4.16 -0.76
C GLY A 203 38.50 2.82 -1.28
N SER A 204 38.56 2.64 -2.61
CA SER A 204 39.07 1.42 -3.24
C SER A 204 40.60 1.26 -3.10
N ALA A 205 41.37 2.36 -3.14
CA ALA A 205 42.81 2.33 -2.89
C ALA A 205 43.15 1.96 -1.43
N ALA A 206 42.38 2.47 -0.45
CA ALA A 206 42.57 2.14 0.96
C ALA A 206 42.24 0.66 1.28
N LEU A 207 41.19 0.12 0.65
CA LEU A 207 40.82 -1.29 0.81
C LEU A 207 41.85 -2.23 0.18
N TRP A 208 42.41 -1.87 -0.98
CA TRP A 208 43.43 -2.65 -1.67
C TRP A 208 44.77 -2.70 -0.88
N LEU A 209 45.21 -1.58 -0.31
CA LEU A 209 46.42 -1.52 0.52
C LEU A 209 46.28 -2.30 1.84
N SER A 210 45.08 -2.29 2.43
CA SER A 210 44.73 -3.06 3.64
C SER A 210 44.81 -4.58 3.42
N VAL A 211 44.22 -5.07 2.32
CA VAL A 211 44.25 -6.51 1.98
C VAL A 211 45.66 -6.97 1.61
N ARG A 212 46.46 -6.12 0.95
CA ARG A 212 47.85 -6.46 0.60
C ARG A 212 48.75 -6.60 1.83
N ARG A 213 48.62 -5.73 2.85
CA ARG A 213 49.39 -5.84 4.10
C ARG A 213 49.09 -7.12 4.88
N ARG A 214 47.81 -7.50 5.01
CA ARG A 214 47.42 -8.72 5.74
C ARG A 214 47.95 -10.01 5.09
N ARG A 215 48.10 -10.04 3.76
CA ARG A 215 48.67 -11.18 3.05
C ARG A 215 50.19 -11.30 3.22
N SER A 216 50.89 -10.19 3.44
CA SER A 216 52.34 -10.20 3.69
C SER A 216 52.67 -10.74 5.08
N ASP A 217 51.86 -10.42 6.10
CA ASP A 217 52.09 -10.90 7.47
C ASP A 217 51.83 -12.41 7.63
N GLN A 218 50.94 -13.00 6.83
CA GLN A 218 50.68 -14.45 6.87
C GLN A 218 51.82 -15.27 6.23
N LEU A 219 52.49 -14.74 5.20
CA LEU A 219 53.59 -15.45 4.53
C LEU A 219 54.91 -15.43 5.32
N VAL A 220 55.06 -14.51 6.29
CA VAL A 220 56.23 -14.44 7.18
C VAL A 220 56.05 -15.30 8.44
N SER A 221 54.83 -15.77 8.73
CA SER A 221 54.55 -16.64 9.89
C SER A 221 54.64 -18.15 9.56
N GLU A 222 54.81 -18.53 8.30
CA GLU A 222 54.92 -19.93 7.84
C GLU A 222 56.28 -20.26 7.18
N SER A 223 57.33 -19.46 7.45
CA SER A 223 58.72 -19.82 7.11
C SER A 223 59.63 -19.86 8.33
#